data_AF-A0A8J5ZN03-F1
#
_entry.id   AF-A0A8J5ZN03-F1
#
_cell.length_a   1.000
_cell.length_b   1.000
_cell.length_c   1.000
_cell.angle_alpha   90.00
_cell.angle_beta   90.00
_cell.angle_gamma   90.00
#
_symmetry.space_group_name_H-M   'P 1'
#
loop_
_entity.id
_entity.type
_entity.pdbx_description
1 polymer ?
#
loop_
_entity_poly.entity_id
_entity_poly.type
_entity_poly.pdbx_seq_one_letter_code
_entity_poly.pdbx_strand_id
1 'polypeptide(L)'
;MLAAAEDKETTAMARVGAAPPPVCLSQEDGPHEPQALRVVRIMEPQVAELKLKIENTLCPFGFEVYPFQVAWYNALLPPAFHLPLPGPTLAFLVLSTPAMFDRALKPFLQSCHLRLLADPVDQCVAYHLGRVRDSLPELQMEVIADYEVHPNRRPKILAQTAAHVAGAAYYYQRQDVEADPWGTQHISGVCIHPRFGGWFAIRGVVLLPGIQVPDLLPTEPIDCVPQRADRITLLEGFNFHWRDWTYRDVVTPQERYSEEQKAYFSTPPAQRLALLGLAQPSEPCYPSHELSFTTFTPKKSQNPSRSRTRGWLNSRDSPPASASP
;
A
#
# COMPACT_ATOMS: atom_id res chain seq x y z
N MET A 1 13.11 68.71 -1.61
CA MET A 1 13.78 67.85 -0.61
C MET A 1 13.92 66.48 -1.22
N LEU A 2 15.06 65.79 -1.26
CA LEU A 2 16.51 66.09 -1.14
C LEU A 2 17.16 64.82 -1.79
N ALA A 3 18.01 64.84 -2.83
CA ALA A 3 19.29 65.53 -3.04
C ALA A 3 20.34 65.21 -1.94
N ALA A 4 21.58 64.81 -2.23
CA ALA A 4 22.27 64.34 -3.46
C ALA A 4 23.68 63.79 -3.06
N ALA A 5 24.50 63.33 -4.04
CA ALA A 5 25.99 63.35 -4.00
C ALA A 5 26.71 62.47 -2.92
N GLU A 6 28.03 62.21 -2.83
CA GLU A 6 29.29 62.26 -3.65
C GLU A 6 30.39 61.54 -2.77
N ASP A 7 31.60 61.07 -3.17
CA ASP A 7 32.31 60.77 -4.44
C ASP A 7 33.67 60.06 -4.10
N LYS A 8 34.44 59.59 -5.10
CA LYS A 8 35.90 59.20 -5.11
C LYS A 8 36.28 57.81 -4.57
N GLU A 9 37.12 56.96 -5.20
CA GLU A 9 38.18 57.04 -6.25
C GLU A 9 39.63 57.32 -5.76
N THR A 10 40.53 56.33 -5.95
CA THR A 10 41.93 56.45 -6.47
C THR A 10 42.67 55.08 -6.43
N THR A 11 43.91 54.97 -6.96
CA THR A 11 44.20 54.51 -8.34
C THR A 11 45.73 54.41 -8.58
N ALA A 12 46.34 53.21 -8.76
CA ALA A 12 47.72 53.09 -9.29
C ALA A 12 48.20 51.68 -9.76
N MET A 13 48.76 51.65 -10.98
CA MET A 13 49.95 50.92 -11.51
C MET A 13 50.43 49.59 -10.87
N ALA A 14 50.62 48.44 -11.54
CA ALA A 14 51.10 48.04 -12.88
C ALA A 14 52.63 47.96 -13.11
N ARG A 15 53.15 46.77 -13.49
CA ARG A 15 54.27 46.55 -14.46
C ARG A 15 54.53 45.07 -14.82
N VAL A 16 55.36 44.85 -15.85
CA VAL A 16 55.66 43.56 -16.52
C VAL A 16 57.18 43.31 -16.52
N GLY A 17 57.65 42.05 -16.47
CA GLY A 17 59.07 41.66 -16.60
C GLY A 17 59.26 40.17 -16.93
N ALA A 18 60.29 39.83 -17.72
CA ALA A 18 60.45 38.53 -18.40
C ALA A 18 61.28 37.46 -17.64
N ALA A 19 61.26 36.21 -18.17
CA ALA A 19 62.08 35.04 -17.78
C ALA A 19 63.52 35.12 -18.40
N PRO A 20 64.44 34.09 -18.42
CA PRO A 20 64.29 32.61 -18.45
C PRO A 20 65.40 31.88 -17.60
N PRO A 21 65.95 30.65 -17.86
CA PRO A 21 65.58 29.53 -18.76
C PRO A 21 65.49 28.15 -17.97
N PRO A 22 65.94 26.92 -18.40
CA PRO A 22 65.13 25.71 -18.16
C PRO A 22 65.82 24.54 -17.41
N VAL A 23 65.03 23.51 -17.05
CA VAL A 23 65.49 22.14 -16.75
C VAL A 23 64.54 21.15 -17.44
N CYS A 24 65.07 20.02 -17.93
CA CYS A 24 64.32 18.99 -18.68
C CYS A 24 64.45 17.61 -18.02
N LEU A 25 63.56 16.67 -18.41
CA LEU A 25 63.50 15.25 -18.01
C LEU A 25 62.98 15.04 -16.56
N SER A 26 62.16 14.03 -16.22
CA SER A 26 61.78 12.80 -16.96
C SER A 26 60.31 12.37 -16.71
N GLN A 27 59.63 11.98 -17.80
CA GLN A 27 58.85 10.74 -18.01
C GLN A 27 57.88 10.09 -16.98
N GLU A 28 56.71 9.69 -17.52
CA GLU A 28 55.78 8.57 -17.22
C GLU A 28 54.73 8.58 -16.08
N ASP A 29 53.66 7.82 -16.39
CA ASP A 29 52.64 7.12 -15.59
C ASP A 29 51.52 7.87 -14.81
N GLY A 30 50.30 7.72 -15.34
CA GLY A 30 49.11 7.38 -14.52
C GLY A 30 47.97 8.42 -14.42
N PRO A 31 46.92 8.36 -15.27
CA PRO A 31 45.69 9.11 -15.04
C PRO A 31 44.83 8.43 -13.96
N HIS A 32 44.94 8.89 -12.70
CA HIS A 32 44.10 8.42 -11.60
C HIS A 32 42.69 9.06 -11.65
N GLU A 33 41.88 8.65 -12.63
CA GLU A 33 40.45 8.97 -12.68
C GLU A 33 39.64 7.89 -11.93
N PRO A 34 39.01 8.21 -10.78
CA PRO A 34 38.17 7.25 -10.07
C PRO A 34 36.84 7.09 -10.82
N GLN A 35 36.77 6.09 -11.71
CA GLN A 35 35.52 5.69 -12.35
C GLN A 35 34.49 5.26 -11.30
N ALA A 36 33.59 6.16 -10.93
CA ALA A 36 32.45 5.84 -10.11
C ALA A 36 31.53 4.91 -10.91
N LEU A 37 31.63 3.60 -10.68
CA LEU A 37 30.71 2.61 -11.26
C LEU A 37 29.29 2.95 -10.81
N ARG A 38 28.56 3.63 -11.68
CA ARG A 38 27.15 3.91 -11.52
C ARG A 38 26.41 2.61 -11.78
N VAL A 39 26.31 1.77 -10.74
CA VAL A 39 25.60 0.49 -10.78
C VAL A 39 24.14 0.77 -11.13
N VAL A 40 23.82 0.64 -12.42
CA VAL A 40 22.45 0.64 -12.90
C VAL A 40 21.78 -0.56 -12.27
N ARG A 41 20.85 -0.33 -11.34
CA ARG A 41 20.06 -1.39 -10.70
C ARG A 41 19.14 -2.00 -11.75
N ILE A 42 19.63 -3.01 -12.47
CA ILE A 42 18.83 -3.81 -13.39
C ILE A 42 17.94 -4.70 -12.53
N MET A 43 16.66 -4.34 -12.46
CA MET A 43 15.60 -5.20 -11.91
C MET A 43 15.53 -6.50 -12.73
N GLU A 44 15.28 -7.63 -12.06
CA GLU A 44 15.16 -8.94 -12.72
C GLU A 44 14.23 -8.85 -13.95
N PRO A 45 14.63 -9.38 -15.14
CA PRO A 45 13.84 -9.20 -16.36
C PRO A 45 12.38 -9.70 -16.26
N GLN A 46 12.14 -10.77 -15.50
CA GLN A 46 10.80 -11.29 -15.26
C GLN A 46 9.96 -10.33 -14.39
N VAL A 47 10.54 -9.73 -13.36
CA VAL A 47 9.86 -8.69 -12.55
C VAL A 47 9.58 -7.46 -13.41
N ALA A 48 10.51 -7.07 -14.29
CA ALA A 48 10.33 -5.96 -15.21
C ALA A 48 9.16 -6.18 -16.19
N GLU A 49 9.06 -7.37 -16.80
CA GLU A 49 7.95 -7.71 -17.70
C GLU A 49 6.60 -7.73 -16.98
N LEU A 50 6.54 -8.40 -15.81
CA LEU A 50 5.32 -8.48 -15.01
C LEU A 50 4.88 -7.10 -14.52
N LYS A 51 5.80 -6.29 -14.01
CA LYS A 51 5.54 -4.91 -13.60
C LYS A 51 4.96 -4.10 -14.76
N LEU A 52 5.57 -4.17 -15.95
CA LEU A 52 5.11 -3.45 -17.13
C LEU A 52 3.69 -3.88 -17.58
N LYS A 53 3.36 -5.18 -17.54
CA LYS A 53 2.00 -5.68 -17.84
C LYS A 53 0.95 -5.14 -16.84
N ILE A 54 1.29 -5.10 -15.55
CA ILE A 54 0.40 -4.57 -14.50
C ILE A 54 0.27 -3.03 -14.63
N GLU A 55 1.37 -2.31 -14.86
CA GLU A 55 1.36 -0.85 -15.07
C GLU A 55 0.56 -0.45 -16.31
N ASN A 56 0.71 -1.15 -17.45
CA ASN A 56 -0.11 -0.91 -18.64
C ASN A 56 -1.61 -1.14 -18.37
N THR A 57 -1.96 -2.00 -17.40
CA THR A 57 -3.34 -2.29 -17.00
C THR A 57 -3.91 -1.24 -16.03
N LEU A 58 -3.07 -0.70 -15.14
CA LEU A 58 -3.50 0.14 -14.01
C LEU A 58 -3.12 1.63 -14.13
N CYS A 59 -1.92 1.99 -14.56
CA CYS A 59 -1.43 3.37 -14.56
C CYS A 59 -2.24 4.36 -15.41
N PRO A 60 -2.84 3.99 -16.56
CA PRO A 60 -3.78 4.87 -17.27
C PRO A 60 -4.93 5.36 -16.40
N PHE A 61 -5.33 4.57 -15.40
CA PHE A 61 -6.44 4.82 -14.49
C PHE A 61 -6.01 5.48 -13.16
N GLY A 62 -4.81 6.05 -13.09
CA GLY A 62 -4.35 6.84 -11.93
C GLY A 62 -3.81 6.00 -10.76
N PHE A 63 -3.30 4.80 -11.03
CA PHE A 63 -2.65 3.96 -10.04
C PHE A 63 -1.12 3.92 -10.25
N GLU A 64 -0.36 3.58 -9.20
CA GLU A 64 1.07 3.28 -9.26
C GLU A 64 1.36 1.93 -8.60
N VAL A 65 2.42 1.25 -9.06
CA VAL A 65 2.65 -0.19 -8.81
C VAL A 65 4.12 -0.43 -8.42
N TYR A 66 4.35 -1.02 -7.24
CA TYR A 66 5.69 -1.14 -6.64
C TYR A 66 6.00 -2.60 -6.23
N PRO A 67 7.07 -3.23 -6.75
CA PRO A 67 7.41 -4.62 -6.42
C PRO A 67 8.06 -4.78 -5.04
N PHE A 68 7.81 -5.90 -4.37
CA PHE A 68 8.50 -6.32 -3.14
C PHE A 68 8.54 -7.84 -2.98
N GLN A 69 9.48 -8.35 -2.16
CA GLN A 69 9.46 -9.75 -1.71
C GLN A 69 8.57 -9.90 -0.45
N VAL A 70 7.77 -10.96 -0.38
CA VAL A 70 6.97 -11.30 0.83
C VAL A 70 7.84 -11.37 2.10
N ALA A 71 9.10 -11.79 1.99
CA ALA A 71 10.08 -11.82 3.07
C ALA A 71 10.20 -10.48 3.80
N TRP A 72 10.26 -9.36 3.06
CA TRP A 72 10.48 -8.04 3.66
C TRP A 72 9.27 -7.58 4.48
N TYR A 73 8.06 -7.86 3.99
CA TYR A 73 6.82 -7.60 4.71
C TYR A 73 6.70 -8.48 5.97
N ASN A 74 6.96 -9.78 5.86
CA ASN A 74 6.89 -10.70 7.00
C ASN A 74 7.97 -10.40 8.07
N ALA A 75 9.17 -9.96 7.67
CA ALA A 75 10.28 -9.70 8.60
C ALA A 75 10.01 -8.57 9.61
N LEU A 76 9.14 -7.61 9.26
CA LEU A 76 8.79 -6.47 10.13
C LEU A 76 7.60 -6.75 11.05
N LEU A 77 6.98 -7.93 10.98
CA LEU A 77 5.67 -8.20 11.57
C LEU A 77 5.66 -9.44 12.47
N PRO A 78 4.79 -9.50 13.50
CA PRO A 78 4.61 -10.70 14.29
C PRO A 78 3.85 -11.77 13.47
N PRO A 79 4.03 -13.08 13.76
CA PRO A 79 3.48 -14.18 12.95
C PRO A 79 1.97 -14.14 12.68
N ALA A 80 1.20 -13.45 13.53
CA ALA A 80 -0.23 -13.23 13.32
C ALA A 80 -0.56 -12.50 12.01
N PHE A 81 0.34 -11.67 11.46
CA PHE A 81 0.15 -10.91 10.21
C PHE A 81 0.99 -11.41 9.03
N HIS A 82 1.70 -12.54 9.18
CA HIS A 82 2.51 -13.10 8.09
C HIS A 82 1.64 -13.58 6.93
N LEU A 83 2.04 -13.23 5.71
CA LEU A 83 1.50 -13.85 4.50
C LEU A 83 2.05 -15.29 4.42
N PRO A 84 1.19 -16.32 4.25
CA PRO A 84 1.59 -17.73 4.29
C PRO A 84 2.21 -18.22 2.96
N LEU A 85 3.17 -17.46 2.43
CA LEU A 85 3.86 -17.70 1.16
C LEU A 85 5.38 -17.77 1.38
N PRO A 86 6.15 -18.40 0.47
CA PRO A 86 7.61 -18.37 0.51
C PRO A 86 8.17 -16.94 0.57
N GLY A 87 9.25 -16.74 1.32
CA GLY A 87 9.88 -15.42 1.47
C GLY A 87 10.21 -14.73 0.14
N PRO A 88 10.88 -15.40 -0.82
CA PRO A 88 11.18 -14.82 -2.13
C PRO A 88 9.98 -14.60 -3.06
N THR A 89 8.73 -14.88 -2.64
CA THR A 89 7.57 -14.72 -3.52
C THR A 89 7.37 -13.25 -3.91
N LEU A 90 7.18 -13.02 -5.21
CA LEU A 90 6.92 -11.70 -5.78
C LEU A 90 5.54 -11.19 -5.37
N ALA A 91 5.52 -9.95 -4.89
CA ALA A 91 4.33 -9.18 -4.62
C ALA A 91 4.44 -7.78 -5.24
N PHE A 92 3.29 -7.18 -5.55
CA PHE A 92 3.18 -5.79 -6.00
C PHE A 92 2.21 -5.03 -5.09
N LEU A 93 2.68 -3.93 -4.51
CA LEU A 93 1.82 -2.93 -3.90
C LEU A 93 1.09 -2.15 -5.00
N VAL A 94 -0.20 -1.89 -4.82
CA VAL A 94 -0.96 -0.95 -5.65
C VAL A 94 -1.43 0.24 -4.81
N LEU A 95 -1.23 1.46 -5.30
CA LEU A 95 -1.76 2.68 -4.71
C LEU A 95 -2.47 3.54 -5.78
N SER A 96 -3.41 4.39 -5.35
CA SER A 96 -4.10 5.36 -6.20
C SER A 96 -3.60 6.78 -5.94
N THR A 97 -3.23 7.49 -7.00
CA THR A 97 -2.87 8.92 -7.01
C THR A 97 -4.15 9.79 -7.08
N PRO A 98 -4.06 11.14 -7.03
CA PRO A 98 -5.23 12.01 -7.19
C PRO A 98 -6.05 11.69 -8.45
N ALA A 99 -5.37 11.52 -9.58
CA ALA A 99 -5.96 11.27 -10.90
C ALA A 99 -6.86 10.02 -11.00
N MET A 100 -6.82 9.08 -10.04
CA MET A 100 -7.70 7.91 -10.03
C MET A 100 -9.19 8.29 -9.93
N PHE A 101 -9.51 9.39 -9.24
CA PHE A 101 -10.90 9.85 -9.12
C PHE A 101 -11.52 10.21 -10.47
N ASP A 102 -10.80 10.96 -11.30
CA ASP A 102 -11.26 11.38 -12.62
C ASP A 102 -11.08 10.29 -13.69
N ARG A 103 -10.03 9.46 -13.61
CA ARG A 103 -9.70 8.47 -14.65
C ARG A 103 -10.29 7.07 -14.42
N ALA A 104 -10.58 6.69 -13.17
CA ALA A 104 -11.17 5.40 -12.83
C ALA A 104 -12.58 5.56 -12.27
N LEU A 105 -12.74 6.32 -11.18
CA LEU A 105 -14.01 6.34 -10.43
C LEU A 105 -15.14 6.99 -11.25
N LYS A 106 -14.94 8.18 -11.81
CA LYS A 106 -15.99 8.84 -12.63
C LYS A 106 -16.46 7.97 -13.82
N PRO A 107 -15.58 7.39 -14.66
CA PRO A 107 -16.00 6.43 -15.68
C PRO A 107 -16.67 5.17 -15.13
N PHE A 108 -16.21 4.62 -14.01
CA PHE A 108 -16.81 3.44 -13.37
C PHE A 108 -18.26 3.71 -12.92
N LEU A 109 -18.49 4.87 -12.29
CA LEU A 109 -19.82 5.33 -11.86
C LEU A 109 -20.80 5.54 -13.02
N GLN A 110 -20.29 5.84 -14.22
CA GLN A 110 -21.11 6.03 -15.44
C GLN A 110 -21.39 4.72 -16.20
N SER A 111 -20.55 3.70 -16.04
CA SER A 111 -20.56 2.48 -16.87
C SER A 111 -21.02 1.21 -16.14
N CYS A 112 -20.88 1.17 -14.81
CA CYS A 112 -21.07 -0.06 -14.03
C CYS A 112 -22.31 0.00 -13.13
N HIS A 113 -23.04 -1.11 -13.09
CA HIS A 113 -24.16 -1.28 -12.17
C HIS A 113 -23.63 -1.49 -10.74
N LEU A 114 -23.63 -0.43 -9.93
CA LEU A 114 -23.13 -0.45 -8.56
C LEU A 114 -23.95 -1.40 -7.68
N ARG A 115 -23.26 -2.21 -6.87
CA ARG A 115 -23.89 -2.98 -5.79
C ARG A 115 -24.26 -2.02 -4.67
N LEU A 116 -25.56 -1.95 -4.37
CA LEU A 116 -26.20 -0.97 -3.46
C LEU A 116 -25.63 -0.92 -2.02
N LEU A 117 -24.85 -1.91 -1.58
CA LEU A 117 -24.36 -2.06 -0.21
C LEU A 117 -22.82 -2.06 -0.08
N ALA A 118 -22.09 -1.67 -1.12
CA ALA A 118 -20.63 -1.53 -1.09
C ALA A 118 -20.19 -0.13 -1.54
N ASP A 119 -19.10 0.40 -1.01
CA ASP A 119 -18.62 1.73 -1.39
C ASP A 119 -18.22 1.75 -2.89
N PRO A 120 -18.57 2.81 -3.65
CA PRO A 120 -18.24 2.85 -5.08
C PRO A 120 -16.74 2.88 -5.37
N VAL A 121 -15.91 3.38 -4.45
CA VAL A 121 -14.45 3.40 -4.59
C VAL A 121 -13.90 1.98 -4.47
N ASP A 122 -14.35 1.22 -3.47
CA ASP A 122 -13.95 -0.17 -3.25
C ASP A 122 -14.35 -1.04 -4.46
N GLN A 123 -15.56 -0.81 -5.00
CA GLN A 123 -16.03 -1.49 -6.21
C GLN A 123 -15.20 -1.13 -7.46
N CYS A 124 -14.84 0.15 -7.63
CA CYS A 124 -13.99 0.60 -8.72
C CYS A 124 -12.58 -0.02 -8.63
N VAL A 125 -11.98 0.01 -7.45
CA VAL A 125 -10.67 -0.59 -7.16
C VAL A 125 -10.69 -2.09 -7.41
N ALA A 126 -11.71 -2.80 -6.91
CA ALA A 126 -11.88 -4.24 -7.15
C ALA A 126 -12.02 -4.58 -8.66
N TYR A 127 -12.72 -3.75 -9.43
CA TYR A 127 -12.83 -3.91 -10.89
C TYR A 127 -11.47 -3.73 -11.58
N HIS A 128 -10.71 -2.69 -11.25
CA HIS A 128 -9.39 -2.46 -11.84
C HIS A 128 -8.35 -3.51 -11.42
N LEU A 129 -8.37 -3.98 -10.17
CA LEU A 129 -7.53 -5.11 -9.72
C LEU A 129 -7.96 -6.44 -10.38
N GLY A 130 -9.25 -6.66 -10.62
CA GLY A 130 -9.75 -7.80 -11.38
C GLY A 130 -9.16 -7.86 -12.79
N ARG A 131 -9.10 -6.71 -13.49
CA ARG A 131 -8.49 -6.60 -14.81
C ARG A 131 -6.99 -6.94 -14.86
N VAL A 132 -6.27 -6.89 -13.73
CA VAL A 132 -4.87 -7.34 -13.66
C VAL A 132 -4.78 -8.87 -13.76
N ARG A 133 -5.74 -9.58 -13.16
CA ARG A 133 -5.87 -11.03 -13.31
C ARG A 133 -6.25 -11.39 -14.75
N ASP A 134 -7.15 -10.62 -15.36
CA ASP A 134 -7.55 -10.82 -16.76
C ASP A 134 -6.41 -10.54 -17.76
N SER A 135 -5.40 -9.73 -17.40
CA SER A 135 -4.23 -9.46 -18.23
C SER A 135 -3.06 -10.43 -18.04
N LEU A 136 -3.16 -11.33 -17.06
CA LEU A 136 -2.18 -12.37 -16.71
C LEU A 136 -2.87 -13.73 -16.43
N PRO A 137 -3.76 -14.24 -17.32
CA PRO A 137 -4.60 -15.41 -17.06
C PRO A 137 -3.81 -16.72 -16.87
N GLU A 138 -2.55 -16.77 -17.30
CA GLU A 138 -1.63 -17.89 -17.13
C GLU A 138 -1.05 -18.01 -15.71
N LEU A 139 -1.19 -16.98 -14.86
CA LEU A 139 -0.59 -16.94 -13.52
C LEU A 139 -1.60 -17.22 -12.40
N GLN A 140 -1.18 -17.98 -11.39
CA GLN A 140 -1.86 -17.93 -10.10
C GLN A 140 -1.62 -16.56 -9.47
N MET A 141 -2.71 -15.86 -9.16
CA MET A 141 -2.69 -14.52 -8.60
C MET A 141 -3.67 -14.43 -7.44
N GLU A 142 -3.18 -13.91 -6.31
CA GLU A 142 -4.01 -13.61 -5.14
C GLU A 142 -4.00 -12.09 -4.94
N VAL A 143 -5.18 -11.50 -4.77
CA VAL A 143 -5.35 -10.06 -4.55
C VAL A 143 -5.93 -9.85 -3.17
N ILE A 144 -5.38 -8.89 -2.42
CA ILE A 144 -5.89 -8.46 -1.11
C ILE A 144 -6.03 -6.94 -1.14
N ALA A 145 -7.26 -6.43 -1.13
CA ALA A 145 -7.53 -4.99 -1.09
C ALA A 145 -7.35 -4.40 0.32
N ASP A 146 -7.16 -3.08 0.42
CA ASP A 146 -6.84 -2.38 1.68
C ASP A 146 -7.97 -2.47 2.73
N TYR A 147 -9.22 -2.55 2.29
CA TYR A 147 -10.41 -2.69 3.14
C TYR A 147 -10.69 -4.13 3.61
N GLU A 148 -9.92 -5.14 3.17
CA GLU A 148 -10.24 -6.54 3.49
C GLU A 148 -9.81 -6.98 4.89
N VAL A 149 -10.78 -7.52 5.63
CA VAL A 149 -10.59 -8.08 6.98
C VAL A 149 -10.87 -9.58 7.03
N HIS A 150 -10.25 -10.26 7.99
CA HIS A 150 -10.64 -11.59 8.45
C HIS A 150 -11.94 -11.52 9.28
N PRO A 151 -12.64 -12.64 9.54
CA PRO A 151 -13.86 -12.67 10.36
C PRO A 151 -13.71 -12.10 11.78
N ASN A 152 -12.50 -12.08 12.34
CA ASN A 152 -12.17 -11.46 13.63
C ASN A 152 -11.89 -9.94 13.54
N ARG A 153 -12.22 -9.29 12.41
CA ARG A 153 -11.97 -7.87 12.09
C ARG A 153 -10.51 -7.45 11.96
N ARG A 154 -9.54 -8.37 12.06
CA ARG A 154 -8.13 -8.06 11.76
C ARG A 154 -7.98 -7.84 10.25
N PRO A 155 -7.25 -6.80 9.79
CA PRO A 155 -6.88 -6.66 8.37
C PRO A 155 -6.19 -7.91 7.83
N LYS A 156 -6.43 -8.24 6.56
CA LYS A 156 -5.70 -9.30 5.84
C LYS A 156 -4.29 -8.88 5.44
N ILE A 157 -4.09 -7.57 5.21
CA ILE A 157 -2.80 -6.96 4.85
C ILE A 157 -2.61 -5.68 5.69
N LEU A 158 -1.39 -5.45 6.19
CA LEU A 158 -1.00 -4.18 6.78
C LEU A 158 -0.46 -3.27 5.67
N ALA A 159 -1.39 -2.62 4.97
CA ALA A 159 -1.13 -1.86 3.76
C ALA A 159 0.03 -0.86 3.87
N GLN A 160 0.14 -0.17 5.02
CA GLN A 160 1.21 0.80 5.29
C GLN A 160 2.60 0.16 5.39
N THR A 161 2.71 -1.01 6.01
CA THR A 161 3.97 -1.79 6.06
C THR A 161 4.36 -2.27 4.66
N ALA A 162 3.40 -2.74 3.86
CA ALA A 162 3.64 -3.12 2.47
C ALA A 162 4.13 -1.92 1.62
N ALA A 163 3.59 -0.71 1.85
CA ALA A 163 3.99 0.51 1.15
C ALA A 163 5.41 0.98 1.52
N HIS A 164 5.84 0.75 2.77
CA HIS A 164 7.21 1.00 3.20
C HIS A 164 8.19 0.04 2.52
N VAL A 165 7.96 -1.28 2.61
CA VAL A 165 8.93 -2.28 2.09
C VAL A 165 9.00 -2.36 0.56
N ALA A 166 7.99 -1.86 -0.15
CA ALA A 166 8.01 -1.69 -1.61
C ALA A 166 8.67 -0.38 -2.07
N GLY A 167 9.20 0.44 -1.16
CA GLY A 167 9.85 1.71 -1.46
C GLY A 167 8.90 2.84 -1.90
N ALA A 168 7.59 2.62 -1.86
CA ALA A 168 6.60 3.53 -2.44
C ALA A 168 6.40 4.80 -1.59
N ALA A 169 6.27 4.64 -0.27
CA ALA A 169 6.01 5.75 0.65
C ALA A 169 6.60 5.42 2.02
N TYR A 170 7.34 6.36 2.64
CA TYR A 170 7.90 6.13 3.97
C TYR A 170 6.76 6.11 4.98
N TYR A 171 6.71 5.05 5.78
CA TYR A 171 5.73 4.86 6.86
C TYR A 171 6.26 5.43 8.17
N TYR A 172 5.82 6.64 8.53
CA TYR A 172 6.17 7.28 9.79
C TYR A 172 5.27 6.75 10.90
N GLN A 173 5.89 6.27 11.96
CA GLN A 173 5.24 5.68 13.12
C GLN A 173 5.69 6.40 14.39
N ARG A 174 5.03 6.10 15.52
CA ARG A 174 5.43 6.65 16.84
C ARG A 174 6.91 6.35 17.20
N GLN A 175 7.44 5.22 16.75
CA GLN A 175 8.85 4.85 16.96
C GLN A 175 9.87 5.69 16.17
N ASP A 176 9.46 6.42 15.13
CA ASP A 176 10.32 7.29 14.33
C ASP A 176 10.52 8.69 14.98
N VAL A 177 10.04 8.87 16.21
CA VAL A 177 10.12 10.09 17.03
C VAL A 177 10.69 9.77 18.40
N GLU A 178 11.96 10.10 18.63
CA GLU A 178 12.62 9.94 19.93
C GLU A 178 11.94 10.79 21.02
N ALA A 179 11.80 10.25 22.23
CA ALA A 179 11.19 10.93 23.39
C ALA A 179 9.85 11.63 23.03
N ASP A 180 8.89 10.86 22.52
CA ASP A 180 7.63 11.37 21.98
C ASP A 180 6.73 12.03 23.05
N PRO A 181 5.89 13.03 22.67
CA PRO A 181 5.09 13.78 23.63
C PRO A 181 3.74 13.14 24.00
N TRP A 182 3.38 11.97 23.44
CA TRP A 182 2.00 11.46 23.45
C TRP A 182 1.67 10.52 24.62
N GLY A 183 2.61 10.27 25.52
CA GLY A 183 2.39 9.53 26.78
C GLY A 183 1.82 8.13 26.55
N THR A 184 0.71 7.78 27.20
CA THR A 184 0.06 6.47 27.04
C THR A 184 -0.89 6.37 25.85
N GLN A 185 -1.02 7.42 25.03
CA GLN A 185 -2.01 7.44 23.95
C GLN A 185 -1.58 6.60 22.73
N HIS A 186 -2.55 5.94 22.09
CA HIS A 186 -2.32 5.31 20.79
C HIS A 186 -2.13 6.38 19.71
N ILE A 187 -1.05 6.25 18.94
CA ILE A 187 -0.72 7.14 17.82
C ILE A 187 -0.53 6.26 16.59
N SER A 188 -1.45 6.41 15.63
CA SER A 188 -1.47 5.67 14.38
C SER A 188 -0.41 6.23 13.43
N GLY A 189 0.38 5.37 12.81
CA GLY A 189 1.35 5.79 11.79
C GLY A 189 0.69 6.23 10.48
N VAL A 190 1.43 6.94 9.64
CA VAL A 190 0.98 7.46 8.35
C VAL A 190 2.09 7.34 7.28
N CYS A 191 1.70 6.95 6.07
CA CYS A 191 2.62 6.91 4.93
C CYS A 191 2.59 8.25 4.18
N ILE A 192 3.76 8.79 3.83
CA ILE A 192 3.88 9.97 2.96
C ILE A 192 4.63 9.60 1.68
N HIS A 193 4.02 9.91 0.54
CA HIS A 193 4.54 9.63 -0.79
C HIS A 193 5.42 10.79 -1.26
N PRO A 194 6.65 10.55 -1.77
CA PRO A 194 7.60 11.62 -2.08
C PRO A 194 7.14 12.59 -3.19
N ARG A 195 6.13 12.23 -3.98
CA ARG A 195 5.54 13.09 -5.02
C ARG A 195 4.16 13.66 -4.70
N PHE A 196 3.42 13.06 -3.76
CA PHE A 196 2.02 13.43 -3.49
C PHE A 196 1.76 13.82 -2.03
N GLY A 197 2.79 13.86 -1.17
CA GLY A 197 2.57 14.03 0.26
C GLY A 197 1.66 12.93 0.79
N GLY A 198 0.58 13.30 1.48
CA GLY A 198 -0.50 12.38 1.85
C GLY A 198 -1.66 12.31 0.86
N TRP A 199 -1.58 12.93 -0.33
CA TRP A 199 -2.65 12.96 -1.35
C TRP A 199 -2.68 11.70 -2.22
N PHE A 200 -2.70 10.54 -1.57
CA PHE A 200 -2.84 9.23 -2.18
C PHE A 200 -3.59 8.27 -1.25
N ALA A 201 -3.84 7.06 -1.72
CA ALA A 201 -4.30 5.96 -0.87
C ALA A 201 -3.72 4.63 -1.36
N ILE A 202 -3.29 3.77 -0.44
CA ILE A 202 -2.88 2.40 -0.75
C ILE A 202 -4.15 1.57 -1.00
N ARG A 203 -4.14 0.70 -2.01
CA ARG A 203 -5.34 0.00 -2.51
C ARG A 203 -5.30 -1.52 -2.38
N GLY A 204 -4.14 -2.07 -2.04
CA GLY A 204 -3.96 -3.49 -1.80
C GLY A 204 -2.61 -3.99 -2.26
N VAL A 205 -2.52 -5.33 -2.31
CA VAL A 205 -1.39 -6.06 -2.85
C VAL A 205 -1.86 -7.11 -3.87
N VAL A 206 -1.07 -7.30 -4.91
CA VAL A 206 -1.16 -8.40 -5.87
C VAL A 206 -0.01 -9.36 -5.58
N LEU A 207 -0.33 -10.58 -5.17
CA LEU A 207 0.62 -11.64 -4.82
C LEU A 207 0.68 -12.64 -5.99
N LEU A 208 1.87 -13.14 -6.31
CA LEU A 208 2.09 -14.10 -7.40
C LEU A 208 2.69 -15.42 -6.88
N PRO A 209 1.90 -16.29 -6.24
CA PRO A 209 2.34 -17.62 -5.80
C PRO A 209 3.06 -18.40 -6.92
N GLY A 210 4.18 -19.02 -6.57
CA GLY A 210 5.04 -19.75 -7.52
C GLY A 210 6.10 -18.88 -8.21
N ILE A 211 5.90 -17.56 -8.34
CA ILE A 211 6.94 -16.65 -8.84
C ILE A 211 7.85 -16.26 -7.68
N GLN A 212 9.13 -16.64 -7.76
CA GLN A 212 10.16 -16.36 -6.75
C GLN A 212 11.28 -15.53 -7.34
N VAL A 213 11.67 -14.47 -6.64
CA VAL A 213 12.52 -13.37 -7.13
C VAL A 213 13.59 -13.03 -6.07
N PRO A 214 14.47 -13.99 -5.71
CA PRO A 214 15.35 -13.87 -4.56
C PRO A 214 16.38 -12.73 -4.71
N ASP A 215 16.78 -12.41 -5.95
CA ASP A 215 17.80 -11.42 -6.28
C ASP A 215 17.20 -10.02 -6.54
N LEU A 216 15.87 -9.88 -6.48
CA LEU A 216 15.17 -8.59 -6.51
C LEU A 216 15.69 -7.71 -5.37
N LEU A 217 16.41 -6.64 -5.72
CA LEU A 217 17.03 -5.74 -4.76
C LEU A 217 15.99 -4.84 -4.05
N PRO A 218 16.07 -4.66 -2.72
CA PRO A 218 15.20 -3.76 -2.00
C PRO A 218 15.44 -2.30 -2.41
N THR A 219 14.36 -1.54 -2.45
CA THR A 219 14.36 -0.09 -2.65
C THR A 219 13.78 0.55 -1.40
N GLU A 220 14.62 1.27 -0.66
CA GLU A 220 14.21 1.97 0.55
C GLU A 220 13.26 3.13 0.18
N PRO A 221 12.18 3.36 0.95
CA PRO A 221 11.30 4.50 0.72
C PRO A 221 12.00 5.80 1.13
N ILE A 222 11.75 6.86 0.37
CA ILE A 222 12.39 8.17 0.60
C ILE A 222 11.87 8.78 1.91
N ASP A 223 12.75 8.96 2.90
CA ASP A 223 12.53 9.77 4.11
C ASP A 223 12.42 11.25 3.74
N CYS A 224 11.21 11.60 3.31
CA CYS A 224 10.81 12.93 2.87
C CYS A 224 10.37 13.85 4.02
N VAL A 225 10.30 13.34 5.26
CA VAL A 225 10.01 14.09 6.49
C VAL A 225 11.07 13.71 7.56
N PRO A 226 12.36 14.07 7.35
CA PRO A 226 13.45 13.59 8.21
C PRO A 226 13.51 14.30 9.58
N GLN A 227 12.91 15.48 9.72
CA GLN A 227 13.01 16.27 10.94
C GLN A 227 12.01 15.79 12.01
N ARG A 228 12.51 15.59 13.24
CA ARG A 228 11.69 15.15 14.39
C ARG A 228 10.48 16.05 14.65
N ALA A 229 10.61 17.37 14.47
CA ALA A 229 9.51 18.31 14.64
C ALA A 229 8.40 18.07 13.60
N ASP A 230 8.77 17.97 12.33
CA ASP A 230 7.81 17.75 11.23
C ASP A 230 7.14 16.37 11.34
N ARG A 231 7.85 15.35 11.82
CA ARG A 231 7.28 14.02 12.15
C ARG A 231 6.23 14.09 13.26
N ILE A 232 6.44 14.92 14.28
CA ILE A 232 5.43 15.17 15.33
C ILE A 232 4.21 15.85 14.73
N THR A 233 4.39 16.97 14.02
CA THR A 233 3.28 17.71 13.38
C THR A 233 2.50 16.85 12.38
N LEU A 234 3.17 15.97 11.64
CA LEU A 234 2.55 14.97 10.77
C LEU A 234 1.68 13.98 11.54
N LEU A 235 2.21 13.35 12.60
CA LEU A 235 1.49 12.33 13.36
C LEU A 235 0.32 12.93 14.15
N GLU A 236 0.46 14.15 14.68
CA GLU A 236 -0.62 14.90 15.33
C GLU A 236 -1.69 15.34 14.33
N GLY A 237 -1.26 15.89 13.17
CA GLY A 237 -2.15 16.24 12.07
C GLY A 237 -2.97 15.05 11.58
N PHE A 238 -2.35 13.87 11.44
CA PHE A 238 -3.03 12.65 11.03
C PHE A 238 -3.99 12.10 12.11
N ASN A 239 -3.58 12.05 13.38
CA ASN A 239 -4.40 11.43 14.42
C ASN A 239 -5.55 12.33 14.92
N PHE A 240 -5.35 13.65 14.94
CA PHE A 240 -6.31 14.58 15.55
C PHE A 240 -7.03 15.48 14.54
N HIS A 241 -6.37 15.83 13.43
CA HIS A 241 -6.83 16.89 12.53
C HIS A 241 -7.18 16.44 11.10
N TRP A 242 -7.06 15.15 10.75
CA TRP A 242 -7.14 14.61 9.38
C TRP A 242 -8.30 15.08 8.47
N ARG A 243 -9.39 15.59 9.05
CA ARG A 243 -10.54 16.16 8.33
C ARG A 243 -10.25 17.52 7.66
N ASP A 244 -9.22 18.25 8.11
CA ASP A 244 -8.78 19.50 7.47
C ASP A 244 -7.78 19.28 6.31
N TRP A 245 -7.35 18.03 6.10
CA TRP A 245 -6.43 17.56 5.07
C TRP A 245 -4.97 18.05 5.21
N THR A 246 -4.64 18.89 6.19
CA THR A 246 -3.33 19.58 6.30
C THR A 246 -2.14 18.64 6.42
N TYR A 247 -2.27 17.52 7.13
CA TYR A 247 -1.20 16.52 7.26
C TYR A 247 -0.70 15.96 5.92
N ARG A 248 -1.54 16.04 4.86
CA ARG A 248 -1.18 15.58 3.51
C ARG A 248 -0.21 16.54 2.81
N ASP A 249 -0.04 17.75 3.31
CA ASP A 249 0.82 18.81 2.75
C ASP A 249 2.16 18.97 3.49
N VAL A 250 2.52 18.06 4.41
CA VAL A 250 3.82 18.03 5.10
C VAL A 250 5.02 18.02 4.13
N VAL A 251 4.83 17.44 2.94
CA VAL A 251 5.72 17.57 1.78
C VAL A 251 4.92 18.22 0.68
N THR A 252 5.50 19.21 -0.01
CA THR A 252 4.83 19.91 -1.11
C THR A 252 4.48 18.92 -2.24
N PRO A 253 3.18 18.66 -2.50
CA PRO A 253 2.79 17.65 -3.47
C PRO A 253 2.81 18.21 -4.91
N GLN A 254 3.12 17.35 -5.88
CA GLN A 254 3.02 17.67 -7.31
C GLN A 254 1.56 17.82 -7.76
N GLU A 255 0.65 17.08 -7.13
CA GLU A 255 -0.78 17.04 -7.43
C GLU A 255 -1.54 16.81 -6.11
N ARG A 256 -2.68 17.49 -5.93
CA ARG A 256 -3.59 17.31 -4.79
C ARG A 256 -4.91 16.72 -5.28
N TYR A 257 -5.72 16.21 -4.35
CA TYR A 257 -7.12 15.90 -4.68
C TYR A 257 -7.86 17.19 -5.07
N SER A 258 -8.68 17.12 -6.12
CA SER A 258 -9.52 18.25 -6.53
C SER A 258 -10.56 18.60 -5.46
N GLU A 259 -11.13 19.81 -5.47
CA GLU A 259 -12.16 20.19 -4.50
C GLU A 259 -13.41 19.29 -4.57
N GLU A 260 -13.73 18.77 -5.76
CA GLU A 260 -14.78 17.76 -5.96
C GLU A 260 -14.41 16.42 -5.31
N GLN A 261 -13.18 15.95 -5.48
CA GLN A 261 -12.66 14.74 -4.86
C GLN A 261 -12.58 14.87 -3.32
N LYS A 262 -12.20 16.05 -2.82
CA LYS A 262 -12.22 16.39 -1.38
C LYS A 262 -13.65 16.39 -0.84
N ALA A 263 -14.62 16.98 -1.55
CA ALA A 263 -16.03 16.96 -1.16
C ALA A 263 -16.61 15.53 -1.14
N TYR A 264 -16.28 14.71 -2.15
CA TYR A 264 -16.68 13.31 -2.24
C TYR A 264 -16.13 12.47 -1.08
N PHE A 265 -14.83 12.58 -0.77
CA PHE A 265 -14.24 11.84 0.35
C PHE A 265 -14.65 12.38 1.72
N SER A 266 -14.97 13.68 1.84
CA SER A 266 -15.56 14.27 3.06
C SER A 266 -16.99 13.79 3.30
N THR A 267 -17.71 13.38 2.25
CA THR A 267 -19.03 12.78 2.37
C THR A 267 -18.92 11.36 2.96
N PRO A 268 -19.66 11.04 4.04
CA PRO A 268 -19.68 9.70 4.64
C PRO A 268 -20.06 8.61 3.62
N PRO A 269 -19.44 7.41 3.66
CA PRO A 269 -19.69 6.34 2.68
C PRO A 269 -21.18 6.06 2.41
N ALA A 270 -22.00 5.97 3.46
CA ALA A 270 -23.44 5.73 3.36
C ALA A 270 -24.24 6.83 2.63
N GLN A 271 -23.65 8.01 2.42
CA GLN A 271 -24.26 9.14 1.71
C GLN A 271 -23.71 9.33 0.29
N ARG A 272 -22.61 8.64 -0.09
CA ARG A 272 -21.96 8.81 -1.41
C ARG A 272 -22.86 8.42 -2.57
N LEU A 273 -23.65 7.35 -2.44
CA LEU A 273 -24.63 6.97 -3.48
C LEU A 273 -25.70 8.05 -3.69
N ALA A 274 -26.15 8.70 -2.61
CA ALA A 274 -27.12 9.80 -2.69
C ALA A 274 -26.50 11.08 -3.28
N LEU A 275 -25.24 11.41 -2.93
CA LEU A 275 -24.47 12.51 -3.52
C LEU A 275 -24.35 12.38 -5.04
N LEU A 276 -24.22 11.15 -5.54
CA LEU A 276 -24.13 10.81 -6.96
C LEU A 276 -25.49 10.77 -7.68
N GLY A 277 -26.60 11.09 -7.01
CA GLY A 277 -27.95 11.01 -7.57
C GLY A 277 -28.50 9.58 -7.69
N LEU A 278 -27.79 8.58 -7.17
CA LEU A 278 -28.14 7.16 -7.22
C LEU A 278 -28.94 6.71 -5.97
N ALA A 279 -29.76 7.61 -5.44
CA ALA A 279 -30.65 7.33 -4.32
C ALA A 279 -31.89 6.54 -4.77
N GLN A 280 -32.43 5.71 -3.87
CA GLN A 280 -33.63 4.91 -4.10
C GLN A 280 -34.86 5.80 -4.39
N PRO A 281 -35.73 5.44 -5.36
CA PRO A 281 -37.14 5.74 -5.29
C PRO A 281 -37.72 5.07 -4.03
N SER A 282 -38.40 5.82 -3.18
CA SER A 282 -38.91 5.31 -1.90
C SER A 282 -40.22 4.55 -2.04
N GLU A 283 -40.19 3.33 -2.59
CA GLU A 283 -41.33 2.40 -2.56
C GLU A 283 -41.03 1.15 -1.72
N PRO A 284 -41.94 0.73 -0.82
CA PRO A 284 -41.81 -0.54 -0.10
C PRO A 284 -42.21 -1.69 -1.03
N CYS A 285 -41.22 -2.42 -1.56
CA CYS A 285 -41.46 -3.63 -2.34
C CYS A 285 -42.09 -4.72 -1.45
N TYR A 286 -43.38 -4.98 -1.63
CA TYR A 286 -44.08 -6.09 -0.98
C TYR A 286 -43.56 -7.44 -1.51
N PRO A 287 -43.38 -8.46 -0.65
CA PRO A 287 -42.86 -9.76 -1.07
C PRO A 287 -43.91 -10.54 -1.87
N SER A 288 -43.83 -10.52 -3.19
CA SER A 288 -44.69 -11.30 -4.08
C SER A 288 -44.04 -12.62 -4.49
N HIS A 289 -44.54 -13.70 -3.90
CA HIS A 289 -44.34 -15.12 -4.23
C HIS A 289 -42.97 -15.76 -3.99
N GLU A 290 -43.04 -16.95 -3.37
CA GLU A 290 -41.94 -17.85 -3.10
C GLU A 290 -41.44 -18.54 -4.37
N LEU A 291 -40.12 -18.74 -4.47
CA LEU A 291 -39.53 -19.84 -5.26
C LEU A 291 -38.61 -20.64 -4.34
N SER A 292 -39.08 -21.84 -3.96
CA SER A 292 -38.53 -22.61 -2.86
C SER A 292 -37.24 -23.34 -3.25
N PHE A 293 -36.08 -22.82 -2.81
CA PHE A 293 -34.82 -23.54 -2.93
C PHE A 293 -34.81 -24.78 -2.01
N THR A 294 -34.77 -25.95 -2.63
CA THR A 294 -34.92 -27.24 -1.95
C THR A 294 -33.64 -27.59 -1.17
N THR A 295 -33.69 -27.53 0.16
CA THR A 295 -32.53 -27.88 1.00
C THR A 295 -32.32 -29.38 1.01
N PHE A 296 -31.27 -29.87 0.33
CA PHE A 296 -30.84 -31.26 0.43
C PHE A 296 -30.33 -31.57 1.84
N THR A 297 -31.08 -32.37 2.59
CA THR A 297 -30.68 -32.90 3.89
C THR A 297 -30.25 -34.37 3.77
N PRO A 298 -29.14 -34.79 4.41
CA PRO A 298 -28.67 -36.17 4.32
C PRO A 298 -29.55 -37.10 5.15
N LYS A 299 -30.28 -38.01 4.49
CA LYS A 299 -31.08 -39.03 5.18
C LYS A 299 -30.19 -40.04 5.92
N LYS A 300 -30.29 -40.09 7.25
CA LYS A 300 -29.97 -41.31 8.00
C LYS A 300 -30.96 -42.40 7.62
N SER A 301 -30.47 -43.55 7.16
CA SER A 301 -31.27 -44.75 6.98
C SER A 301 -31.52 -45.45 8.33
N GLN A 302 -32.74 -45.96 8.51
CA GLN A 302 -33.05 -46.89 9.61
C GLN A 302 -33.08 -48.33 9.05
N ASN A 303 -32.56 -49.27 9.84
CA ASN A 303 -32.59 -50.71 9.52
C ASN A 303 -33.98 -51.30 9.73
N PRO A 304 -34.33 -52.36 8.97
CA PRO A 304 -35.31 -53.34 9.44
C PRO A 304 -34.79 -54.79 9.41
N SER A 305 -34.64 -55.35 10.62
CA SER A 305 -35.07 -56.72 11.00
C SER A 305 -34.21 -57.99 10.77
N ARG A 306 -34.16 -58.78 11.86
CA ARG A 306 -34.21 -60.27 11.98
C ARG A 306 -32.96 -61.16 11.76
N SER A 307 -32.51 -61.70 12.91
CA SER A 307 -31.82 -62.99 13.14
C SER A 307 -30.31 -63.04 12.78
N ARG A 308 -29.46 -63.86 13.43
CA ARG A 308 -29.71 -65.04 14.32
C ARG A 308 -28.55 -65.25 15.33
N THR A 309 -28.85 -65.86 16.48
CA THR A 309 -27.94 -66.63 17.40
C THR A 309 -26.68 -66.02 18.06
N ARG A 310 -26.63 -66.12 19.41
CA ARG A 310 -25.48 -66.35 20.35
C ARG A 310 -24.30 -65.35 20.33
N GLY A 311 -23.73 -64.89 21.46
CA GLY A 311 -24.03 -65.12 22.89
C GLY A 311 -22.85 -64.70 23.79
N TRP A 312 -22.96 -64.99 25.11
CA TRP A 312 -21.92 -64.90 26.16
C TRP A 312 -21.64 -63.54 26.86
N LEU A 313 -22.31 -63.39 28.02
CA LEU A 313 -21.80 -62.98 29.35
C LEU A 313 -21.40 -61.52 29.68
N ASN A 314 -21.79 -61.15 30.92
CA ASN A 314 -21.59 -59.86 31.59
C ASN A 314 -20.22 -59.77 32.28
N SER A 315 -19.74 -58.55 32.55
CA SER A 315 -19.66 -57.89 33.89
C SER A 315 -19.24 -56.40 33.65
N ARG A 316 -19.66 -55.36 34.38
CA ARG A 316 -19.58 -55.08 35.84
C ARG A 316 -18.13 -55.15 36.36
N ASP A 317 -17.55 -54.17 37.05
CA ASP A 317 -18.07 -52.97 37.75
C ASP A 317 -17.11 -51.76 37.64
N SER A 318 -17.41 -50.66 38.35
CA SER A 318 -16.60 -49.44 38.51
C SER A 318 -16.48 -49.06 40.01
N PRO A 319 -15.76 -47.97 40.36
CA PRO A 319 -14.31 -47.79 40.49
C PRO A 319 -13.88 -47.90 42.00
N PRO A 320 -12.71 -47.39 42.44
CA PRO A 320 -12.63 -45.97 42.88
C PRO A 320 -11.25 -45.32 42.60
N ALA A 321 -10.99 -44.13 43.18
CA ALA A 321 -9.81 -43.29 42.91
C ALA A 321 -8.98 -42.93 44.16
N SER A 322 -7.68 -42.68 43.99
CA SER A 322 -6.74 -41.88 44.82
C SER A 322 -5.28 -42.12 44.35
N ALA A 323 -4.25 -41.36 44.72
CA ALA A 323 -4.09 -39.90 44.88
C ALA A 323 -2.60 -39.59 45.18
N SER A 324 -1.96 -38.68 44.43
CA SER A 324 -0.62 -38.10 44.76
C SER A 324 0.55 -39.13 44.79
N PRO A 325 1.84 -38.79 45.06
CA PRO A 325 2.40 -37.54 45.62
C PRO A 325 2.23 -36.29 44.76
#